data_AF-A0A7Z9JG63-F1
#
_entry.id   AF-A0A7Z9JG63-F1
#
_cell.length_a   1.000
_cell.length_b   1.000
_cell.length_c   1.000
_cell.angle_alpha   90.00
_cell.angle_beta   90.00
_cell.angle_gamma   90.00
#
_symmetry.space_group_name_H-M   'P 1'
#
loop_
_entity.id
_entity.type
_entity.pdbx_description
1 polymer ?
#
loop_
_entity_poly.entity_id
_entity_poly.type
_entity_poly.pdbx_seq_one_letter_code
_entity_poly.pdbx_strand_id
1 'polypeptide(L)'
;CRWVKLKYELDWTPQSLPSNNPEDLKKFLLEEANRWDEERFERRSQRIVDESNGDIDGWLQENMQFGLTDSEKEQVIEDPVAVTTSKIKQVQRAELAQLERSVLLQIFDGVWKDHLYQMDQAKESIGFRSFSQLDPRIEYKREGARLFDEMFEHIQDRVSDLVFKARMQVSMPPAQQPPNQQQPAQAQQKSQARPALAKPKAAEQSIRAASEAAKSSGGGTMTVGRNEPCPCGSGKKYKKCCGAK
;
A
#
# COMPACT_ATOMS: atom_id res chain seq x y z
N CYS A 1 12.83 24.81 6.48
CA CYS A 1 12.42 23.53 5.87
C CYS A 1 12.32 23.72 4.37
N ARG A 2 13.30 23.23 3.60
CA ARG A 2 13.37 23.49 2.15
C ARG A 2 12.21 22.85 1.39
N TRP A 3 11.81 21.63 1.77
CA TRP A 3 10.69 20.92 1.14
C TRP A 3 9.37 21.68 1.26
N VAL A 4 9.06 22.22 2.45
CA VAL A 4 7.82 23.01 2.65
C VAL A 4 7.88 24.32 1.86
N LYS A 5 9.02 25.00 1.82
CA LYS A 5 9.21 26.21 1.00
C LYS A 5 8.99 25.92 -0.48
N LEU A 6 9.60 24.83 -0.98
CA LEU A 6 9.46 24.42 -2.37
C LEU A 6 8.01 24.08 -2.72
N LYS A 7 7.31 23.36 -1.85
CA LYS A 7 5.97 22.82 -2.14
C LYS A 7 4.85 23.81 -1.88
N TYR A 8 4.92 24.56 -0.78
CA TYR A 8 3.84 25.41 -0.29
C TYR A 8 4.21 26.89 -0.17
N GLU A 9 5.42 27.30 -0.57
CA GLU A 9 5.94 28.67 -0.42
C GLU A 9 5.95 29.17 1.04
N LEU A 10 6.04 28.25 2.01
CA LEU A 10 6.12 28.60 3.43
C LEU A 10 7.56 28.60 3.93
N ASP A 11 7.99 29.73 4.50
CA ASP A 11 9.30 29.91 5.11
C ASP A 11 9.37 29.37 6.55
N TRP A 12 9.03 28.09 6.73
CA TRP A 12 9.14 27.44 8.04
C TRP A 12 10.60 27.26 8.42
N THR A 13 10.99 27.83 9.54
CA THR A 13 12.26 27.61 10.24
C THR A 13 11.94 26.86 11.55
N PRO A 14 12.92 26.23 12.22
CA PRO A 14 12.69 25.59 13.52
C PRO A 14 12.04 26.51 14.56
N GLN A 15 12.19 27.82 14.41
CA GLN A 15 11.66 28.85 15.32
C GLN A 15 10.30 29.41 14.88
N SER A 16 9.94 29.29 13.59
CA SER A 16 8.67 29.77 13.02
C SER A 16 7.67 28.64 12.73
N LEU A 17 7.88 27.45 13.32
CA LEU A 17 6.93 26.34 13.22
C LEU A 17 5.63 26.68 13.98
N PRO A 18 4.45 26.45 13.36
CA PRO A 18 3.17 26.75 14.01
C PRO A 18 2.85 25.80 15.17
N SER A 19 3.45 24.62 15.22
CA SER A 19 3.32 23.65 16.32
C SER A 19 4.54 22.71 16.37
N ASN A 20 4.84 22.19 17.56
CA ASN A 20 5.81 21.11 17.75
C ASN A 20 5.18 19.71 17.60
N ASN A 21 3.86 19.63 17.47
CA ASN A 21 3.13 18.37 17.32
C ASN A 21 3.01 17.96 15.84
N PRO A 22 3.49 16.77 15.43
CA PRO A 22 3.41 16.31 14.05
C PRO A 22 2.00 16.24 13.46
N GLU A 23 0.98 15.88 14.26
CA GLU A 23 -0.40 15.78 13.76
C GLU A 23 -0.99 17.16 13.43
N ASP A 24 -0.62 18.20 14.17
CA ASP A 24 -1.07 19.57 13.89
C ASP A 24 -0.37 20.09 12.64
N LEU A 25 0.94 19.83 12.49
CA LEU A 25 1.69 20.16 11.27
C LEU A 25 1.09 19.48 10.03
N LYS A 26 0.69 18.21 10.15
CA LYS A 26 -0.01 17.49 9.08
C LYS A 26 -1.31 18.18 8.68
N LYS A 27 -2.15 18.58 9.65
CA LYS A 27 -3.39 19.31 9.35
C LYS A 27 -3.12 20.62 8.62
N PHE A 28 -2.14 21.41 9.10
CA PHE A 28 -1.75 22.65 8.43
C PHE A 28 -1.29 22.42 6.99
N LEU A 29 -0.46 21.40 6.75
CA LEU A 29 0.01 21.08 5.40
C LEU A 29 -1.12 20.58 4.48
N LEU A 30 -2.10 19.84 5.03
CA LEU A 30 -3.28 19.40 4.27
C LEU A 30 -4.18 20.58 3.89
N GLU A 31 -4.43 21.50 4.83
CA GLU A 31 -5.17 22.72 4.55
C GLU A 31 -4.46 23.57 3.49
N GLU A 32 -3.15 23.73 3.61
CA GLU A 32 -2.37 24.48 2.64
C GLU A 32 -2.33 23.79 1.26
N ALA A 33 -2.28 22.46 1.22
CA ALA A 33 -2.40 21.69 -0.02
C ALA A 33 -3.75 21.90 -0.72
N ASN A 34 -4.85 22.00 0.04
CA ASN A 34 -6.19 22.24 -0.52
C ASN A 34 -6.39 23.66 -1.06
N ARG A 35 -5.50 24.61 -0.73
CA ARG A 35 -5.51 25.98 -1.25
C ARG A 35 -4.82 26.12 -2.60
N TRP A 36 -4.31 25.04 -3.18
CA TRP A 36 -3.72 25.07 -4.51
C TRP A 36 -4.80 24.94 -5.57
N ASP A 37 -5.01 26.02 -6.32
CA ASP A 37 -5.86 26.10 -7.50
C ASP A 37 -5.04 26.49 -8.74
N GLU A 38 -5.69 26.47 -9.90
CA GLU A 38 -5.04 26.80 -11.18
C GLU A 38 -4.47 28.22 -11.19
N GLU A 39 -5.19 29.19 -10.62
CA GLU A 39 -4.75 30.59 -10.54
C GLU A 39 -3.49 30.73 -9.67
N ARG A 40 -3.39 30.00 -8.56
CA ARG A 40 -2.20 30.02 -7.71
C ARG A 40 -0.99 29.41 -8.42
N PHE A 41 -1.16 28.33 -9.18
CA PHE A 41 -0.07 27.79 -10.00
C PHE A 41 0.41 28.82 -11.02
N GLU A 42 -0.52 29.45 -11.74
CA GLU A 42 -0.21 30.46 -12.76
C GLU A 42 0.49 31.69 -12.17
N ARG A 43 -0.02 32.25 -11.06
CA ARG A 43 0.62 33.38 -10.35
C ARG A 43 2.03 33.05 -9.89
N ARG A 44 2.25 31.83 -9.39
CA ARG A 44 3.58 31.38 -9.00
C ARG A 44 4.50 31.22 -10.21
N SER A 45 3.99 30.66 -11.31
CA SER A 45 4.76 30.53 -12.56
C SER A 45 5.15 31.88 -13.12
N GLN A 46 4.22 32.85 -13.17
CA GLN A 46 4.50 34.19 -13.64
C GLN A 46 5.62 34.85 -12.84
N ARG A 47 5.55 34.77 -11.50
CA ARG A 47 6.62 35.28 -10.62
C ARG A 47 7.98 34.64 -10.92
N ILE A 48 8.02 33.33 -11.17
CA ILE A 48 9.28 32.64 -11.51
C ILE A 48 9.82 33.13 -12.85
N VAL A 49 8.95 33.26 -13.86
CA VAL A 49 9.32 33.78 -15.18
C VAL A 49 9.88 35.19 -15.05
N ASP A 50 9.22 36.07 -14.28
CA ASP A 50 9.67 37.43 -14.03
C ASP A 50 11.02 37.47 -13.28
N GLU A 51 11.22 36.62 -12.27
CA GLU A 51 12.46 36.54 -11.49
C GLU A 51 13.64 35.90 -12.26
N SER A 52 13.34 35.05 -13.25
CA SER A 52 14.34 34.34 -14.06
C SER A 52 15.09 35.23 -15.06
N ASN A 53 14.60 36.43 -15.36
CA ASN A 53 15.16 37.35 -16.36
C ASN A 53 15.43 36.68 -17.73
N GLY A 54 14.64 35.67 -18.11
CA GLY A 54 14.78 34.94 -19.38
C GLY A 54 15.61 33.66 -19.33
N ASP A 55 16.30 33.35 -18.23
CA ASP A 55 16.98 32.07 -18.01
C ASP A 55 16.22 31.21 -17.00
N ILE A 56 15.12 30.61 -17.47
CA ILE A 56 14.26 29.77 -16.63
C ILE A 56 14.96 28.48 -16.22
N ASP A 57 15.76 27.86 -17.09
CA ASP A 57 16.47 26.61 -16.76
C ASP A 57 17.50 26.85 -15.65
N GLY A 58 18.32 27.90 -15.76
CA GLY A 58 19.26 28.29 -14.72
C GLY A 58 18.56 28.58 -13.39
N TRP A 59 17.49 29.37 -13.42
CA TRP A 59 16.72 29.70 -12.21
C TRP A 59 16.13 28.45 -11.54
N LEU A 60 15.56 27.51 -12.33
CA LEU A 60 14.98 26.27 -11.80
C LEU A 60 16.05 25.35 -11.19
N GLN A 61 17.25 25.30 -11.77
CA GLN A 61 18.35 24.50 -11.23
C GLN A 61 18.88 25.07 -9.91
N GLU A 62 19.05 26.38 -9.81
CA GLU A 62 19.54 27.04 -8.60
C GLU A 62 18.53 26.96 -7.44
N ASN A 63 17.27 27.33 -7.72
CA ASN A 63 16.26 27.49 -6.67
C ASN A 63 15.54 26.18 -6.35
N MET A 64 15.19 25.41 -7.38
CA MET A 64 14.37 24.20 -7.24
C MET A 64 15.14 22.90 -7.44
N GLN A 65 16.38 22.92 -7.94
CA GLN A 65 17.21 21.72 -8.22
C GLN A 65 16.63 20.80 -9.30
N PHE A 66 15.92 21.39 -10.27
CA PHE A 66 15.41 20.68 -11.44
C PHE A 66 15.91 21.36 -12.71
N GLY A 67 16.30 20.56 -13.70
CA GLY A 67 16.60 21.03 -15.05
C GLY A 67 15.44 20.77 -16.00
N LEU A 68 15.37 21.59 -17.05
CA LEU A 68 14.49 21.36 -18.19
C LEU A 68 15.13 20.36 -19.16
N THR A 69 14.31 19.51 -19.76
CA THR A 69 14.71 18.67 -20.90
C THR A 69 14.85 19.51 -22.16
N ASP A 70 15.58 19.03 -23.18
CA ASP A 70 15.77 19.77 -24.43
C ASP A 70 14.45 20.15 -25.12
N SER A 71 13.46 19.25 -25.08
CA SER A 71 12.11 19.54 -25.59
C SER A 71 11.38 20.62 -24.80
N GLU A 72 11.58 20.67 -23.49
CA GLU A 72 10.96 21.70 -22.63
C GLU A 72 11.66 23.06 -22.82
N LYS A 73 12.96 23.07 -23.10
CA LYS A 73 13.70 24.31 -23.42
C LYS A 73 13.19 24.98 -24.69
N GLU A 74 12.84 24.19 -25.71
CA GLU A 74 12.20 24.72 -26.93
C GLU A 74 10.81 25.29 -26.61
N GLN A 75 10.01 24.57 -25.83
CA GLN A 75 8.66 25.01 -25.45
C GLN A 75 8.66 26.28 -24.58
N VAL A 76 9.72 26.52 -23.81
CA VAL A 76 9.88 27.76 -23.04
C VAL A 76 9.93 29.00 -23.93
N ILE A 77 10.42 28.88 -25.17
CA ILE A 77 10.46 29.99 -26.13
C ILE A 77 9.03 30.38 -26.55
N GLU A 78 8.14 29.40 -26.70
CA GLU A 78 6.74 29.62 -27.08
C GLU A 78 5.88 30.06 -25.89
N ASP A 79 5.95 29.35 -24.77
CA ASP A 79 5.17 29.64 -23.56
C ASP A 79 5.95 29.30 -22.27
N PRO A 80 6.69 30.28 -21.73
CA PRO A 80 7.50 30.08 -20.52
C PRO A 80 6.63 29.81 -19.28
N VAL A 81 5.44 30.40 -19.22
CA VAL A 81 4.54 30.28 -18.07
C VAL A 81 3.96 28.88 -18.02
N ALA A 82 3.49 28.35 -19.15
CA ALA A 82 2.93 27.00 -19.23
C ALA A 82 3.95 25.91 -18.86
N VAL A 83 5.19 26.01 -19.37
CA VAL A 83 6.25 25.06 -19.00
C VAL A 83 6.56 25.12 -17.50
N THR A 84 6.68 26.33 -16.96
CA THR A 84 6.91 26.54 -15.52
C THR A 84 5.74 26.01 -14.69
N THR A 85 4.49 26.22 -15.10
CA THR A 85 3.29 25.70 -14.45
C THR A 85 3.30 24.17 -14.43
N SER A 86 3.62 23.55 -15.57
CA SER A 86 3.76 22.10 -15.67
C SER A 86 4.80 21.57 -14.68
N LYS A 87 5.97 22.22 -14.58
CA LYS A 87 7.02 21.83 -13.61
C LYS A 87 6.57 21.99 -12.17
N ILE A 88 5.92 23.08 -11.79
CA ILE A 88 5.41 23.25 -10.42
C ILE A 88 4.38 22.17 -10.08
N LYS A 89 3.48 21.85 -11.02
CA LYS A 89 2.50 20.76 -10.84
C LYS A 89 3.18 19.40 -10.64
N GLN A 90 4.26 19.12 -11.38
CA GLN A 90 5.06 17.90 -11.18
C GLN A 90 5.67 17.85 -9.78
N VAL A 91 6.25 18.96 -9.30
CA VAL A 91 6.79 19.07 -7.92
C VAL A 91 5.69 18.84 -6.88
N GLN A 92 4.50 19.41 -7.08
CA GLN A 92 3.38 19.23 -6.16
C GLN A 92 2.94 17.76 -6.06
N ARG A 93 2.99 17.04 -7.19
CA ARG A 93 2.60 15.63 -7.33
C ARG A 93 3.74 14.63 -7.14
N ALA A 94 4.97 15.05 -6.83
CA ALA A 94 6.15 14.17 -6.84
C ALA A 94 5.96 12.86 -6.04
N GLU A 95 5.45 12.94 -4.81
CA GLU A 95 5.21 11.78 -3.95
C GLU A 95 4.15 10.82 -4.54
N LEU A 96 3.09 11.40 -5.13
CA LEU A 96 2.05 10.63 -5.79
C LEU A 96 2.58 9.96 -7.05
N ALA A 97 3.38 10.67 -7.86
CA ALA A 97 4.02 10.13 -9.06
C ALA A 97 4.99 9.00 -8.73
N GLN A 98 5.73 9.10 -7.61
CA GLN A 98 6.61 8.04 -7.14
C GLN A 98 5.80 6.81 -6.70
N LEU A 99 4.70 7.00 -5.99
CA LEU A 99 3.77 5.93 -5.62
C LEU A 99 3.15 5.27 -6.85
N GLU A 100 2.61 6.06 -7.78
CA GLU A 100 2.05 5.59 -9.05
C GLU A 100 3.08 4.73 -9.79
N ARG A 101 4.33 5.21 -9.94
CA ARG A 101 5.42 4.45 -10.57
C ARG A 101 5.71 3.14 -9.83
N SER A 102 5.84 3.18 -8.51
CA SER A 102 6.13 1.99 -7.71
C SER A 102 5.04 0.93 -7.83
N VAL A 103 3.77 1.37 -7.78
CA VAL A 103 2.61 0.49 -7.92
C VAL A 103 2.54 -0.09 -9.33
N LEU A 104 2.74 0.73 -10.37
CA LEU A 104 2.76 0.28 -11.76
C LEU A 104 3.83 -0.79 -11.99
N LEU A 105 5.06 -0.54 -11.54
CA LEU A 105 6.16 -1.50 -11.67
C LEU A 105 5.85 -2.81 -10.93
N GLN A 106 5.32 -2.74 -9.71
CA GLN A 106 4.97 -3.94 -8.95
C GLN A 106 3.87 -4.76 -9.63
N ILE A 107 2.84 -4.11 -10.18
CA ILE A 107 1.76 -4.79 -10.92
C ILE A 107 2.32 -5.42 -12.19
N PHE A 108 3.08 -4.64 -12.95
CA PHE A 108 3.65 -5.08 -14.23
C PHE A 108 4.54 -6.31 -14.03
N ASP A 109 5.45 -6.28 -13.05
CA ASP A 109 6.35 -7.39 -12.76
C ASP A 109 5.60 -8.67 -12.39
N GLY A 110 4.51 -8.56 -11.63
CA GLY A 110 3.69 -9.72 -11.27
C GLY A 110 2.98 -10.30 -12.49
N VAL A 111 2.24 -9.47 -13.20
CA VAL A 111 1.41 -9.89 -14.34
C VAL A 111 2.25 -10.36 -15.53
N TRP A 112 3.42 -9.75 -15.75
CA TRP A 112 4.37 -10.17 -16.79
C TRP A 112 4.94 -11.57 -16.51
N LYS A 113 5.31 -11.88 -15.26
CA LYS A 113 5.76 -13.23 -14.90
C LYS A 113 4.67 -14.28 -15.14
N ASP A 114 3.43 -13.96 -14.79
CA ASP A 114 2.29 -14.83 -15.05
C ASP A 114 2.09 -15.04 -16.56
N HIS A 115 2.22 -13.99 -17.37
CA HIS A 115 2.15 -14.08 -18.84
C HIS A 115 3.26 -14.97 -19.42
N LEU A 116 4.51 -14.83 -18.95
CA LEU A 116 5.59 -15.72 -19.39
C LEU A 116 5.29 -17.19 -19.07
N TYR A 117 4.75 -17.47 -17.88
CA TYR A 117 4.33 -18.81 -17.50
C TYR A 117 3.17 -19.36 -18.35
N GLN A 118 2.21 -18.49 -18.71
CA GLN A 118 1.13 -18.85 -19.65
C GLN A 118 1.69 -19.11 -21.05
N MET A 119 2.72 -18.38 -21.47
CA MET A 119 3.34 -18.58 -22.78
C MET A 119 4.13 -19.88 -22.87
N ASP A 120 4.81 -20.28 -21.80
CA ASP A 120 5.46 -21.59 -21.73
C ASP A 120 4.44 -22.73 -21.84
N GLN A 121 3.31 -22.63 -21.12
CA GLN A 121 2.22 -23.62 -21.23
C GLN A 121 1.57 -23.64 -22.62
N ALA A 122 1.37 -22.47 -23.24
CA ALA A 122 0.84 -22.36 -24.60
C ALA A 122 1.79 -23.03 -25.60
N LYS A 123 3.11 -22.90 -25.40
CA LYS A 123 4.13 -23.54 -26.22
C LYS A 123 4.14 -25.06 -26.06
N GLU A 124 3.96 -25.58 -24.85
CA GLU A 124 3.86 -27.03 -24.62
C GLU A 124 2.58 -27.62 -25.23
N SER A 125 1.45 -26.92 -25.08
CA SER A 125 0.15 -27.38 -25.59
C SER A 125 0.01 -27.27 -27.12
N ILE A 126 0.77 -26.40 -27.79
CA ILE A 126 0.74 -26.26 -29.25
C ILE A 126 1.13 -27.54 -29.98
N GLY A 127 1.97 -28.38 -29.35
CA GLY A 127 2.36 -29.68 -29.87
C GLY A 127 1.14 -30.57 -30.13
N PHE A 128 0.12 -30.51 -29.27
CA PHE A 128 -1.13 -31.23 -29.44
C PHE A 128 -2.07 -30.62 -30.49
N ARG A 129 -1.89 -29.34 -30.86
CA ARG A 129 -2.68 -28.71 -31.93
C ARG A 129 -2.24 -29.11 -33.33
N SER A 130 -1.02 -29.62 -33.48
CA SER A 130 -0.53 -30.18 -34.75
C SER A 130 -1.39 -31.35 -35.26
N PHE A 131 -2.08 -32.07 -34.37
CA PHE A 131 -3.04 -33.12 -34.73
C PHE A 131 -4.29 -32.58 -35.45
N SER A 132 -4.56 -31.27 -35.39
CA SER A 132 -5.71 -30.62 -36.03
C SER A 132 -5.41 -30.07 -37.43
N GLN A 133 -4.25 -30.41 -38.03
CA GLN A 133 -3.80 -29.93 -39.36
C GLN A 133 -3.65 -28.41 -39.51
N LEU A 134 -3.71 -27.66 -38.41
CA LEU A 134 -3.40 -26.23 -38.37
C LEU A 134 -1.90 -26.01 -38.18
N ASP A 135 -1.35 -24.94 -38.76
CA ASP A 135 0.06 -24.57 -38.57
C ASP A 135 0.29 -24.17 -37.09
N PRO A 136 1.09 -24.95 -36.31
CA PRO A 136 1.32 -24.67 -34.89
C PRO A 136 1.92 -23.28 -34.67
N ARG A 137 2.71 -22.77 -35.61
CA ARG A 137 3.36 -21.46 -35.47
C ARG A 137 2.36 -20.32 -35.58
N ILE A 138 1.34 -20.46 -36.43
CA ILE A 138 0.28 -19.46 -36.58
C ILE A 138 -0.61 -19.46 -35.33
N GLU A 139 -0.98 -20.66 -34.85
CA GLU A 139 -1.81 -20.81 -33.66
C GLU A 139 -1.10 -20.31 -32.40
N TYR A 140 0.20 -20.56 -32.24
CA TYR A 140 0.99 -20.00 -31.13
C TYR A 140 1.01 -18.47 -31.15
N LYS A 141 1.19 -17.87 -32.34
CA LYS A 141 1.14 -16.40 -32.48
C LYS A 141 -0.23 -15.82 -32.13
N ARG A 142 -1.31 -16.48 -32.57
CA ARG A 142 -2.69 -16.05 -32.25
C ARG A 142 -2.98 -16.15 -30.76
N GLU A 143 -2.66 -17.28 -30.13
CA GLU A 143 -2.85 -17.46 -28.70
C GLU A 143 -1.97 -16.50 -27.90
N GLY A 144 -0.71 -16.30 -28.31
CA GLY A 144 0.18 -15.34 -27.67
C GLY A 144 -0.31 -13.90 -27.74
N ALA A 145 -0.85 -13.47 -28.88
CA ALA A 145 -1.49 -12.16 -28.99
C ALA A 145 -2.71 -12.05 -28.05
N ARG A 146 -3.58 -13.07 -28.03
CA ARG A 146 -4.75 -13.12 -27.14
C ARG A 146 -4.35 -13.01 -25.66
N LEU A 147 -3.34 -13.78 -25.24
CA LEU A 147 -2.84 -13.77 -23.86
C LEU A 147 -2.13 -12.46 -23.51
N PHE A 148 -1.51 -11.80 -24.49
CA PHE A 148 -0.92 -10.48 -24.29
C PHE A 148 -1.99 -9.39 -24.07
N ASP A 149 -3.06 -9.41 -24.87
CA ASP A 149 -4.18 -8.48 -24.72
C ASP A 149 -4.88 -8.69 -23.36
N GLU A 150 -5.14 -9.94 -22.97
CA GLU A 150 -5.72 -10.30 -21.66
C GLU A 150 -4.81 -9.86 -20.50
N MET A 151 -3.49 -10.04 -20.64
CA MET A 151 -2.51 -9.55 -19.68
C MET A 151 -2.59 -8.03 -19.52
N PHE A 152 -2.71 -7.30 -20.63
CA PHE A 152 -2.77 -5.84 -20.61
C PHE A 152 -4.06 -5.31 -19.98
N GLU A 153 -5.21 -5.93 -20.28
CA GLU A 153 -6.49 -5.63 -19.61
C GLU A 153 -6.38 -5.86 -18.10
N HIS A 154 -5.79 -6.97 -17.68
CA HIS A 154 -5.61 -7.27 -16.25
C HIS A 154 -4.69 -6.26 -15.54
N ILE A 155 -3.68 -5.71 -16.22
CA ILE A 155 -2.86 -4.61 -15.69
C ILE A 155 -3.74 -3.37 -15.49
N GLN A 156 -4.53 -2.98 -16.49
CA GLN A 156 -5.40 -1.80 -16.40
C GLN A 156 -6.41 -1.91 -15.25
N ASP A 157 -7.03 -3.09 -15.09
CA ASP A 157 -7.97 -3.36 -14.00
C ASP A 157 -7.30 -3.25 -12.64
N ARG A 158 -6.12 -3.86 -12.45
CA ARG A 158 -5.38 -3.79 -11.19
C ARG A 158 -4.94 -2.37 -10.84
N VAL A 159 -4.45 -1.63 -11.83
CA VAL A 159 -4.06 -0.24 -11.65
C VAL A 159 -5.26 0.60 -11.24
N SER A 160 -6.38 0.48 -11.96
CA SER A 160 -7.61 1.20 -11.66
C SER A 160 -8.11 0.86 -10.26
N ASP A 161 -8.17 -0.42 -9.90
CA ASP A 161 -8.64 -0.87 -8.59
C ASP A 161 -7.78 -0.29 -7.45
N LEU A 162 -6.46 -0.32 -7.61
CA LEU A 162 -5.54 0.21 -6.62
C LEU A 162 -5.63 1.74 -6.52
N VAL A 163 -5.68 2.47 -7.64
CA VAL A 163 -5.78 3.94 -7.60
C VAL A 163 -7.05 4.40 -6.89
N PHE A 164 -8.18 3.72 -7.07
CA PHE A 164 -9.45 4.11 -6.44
C PHE A 164 -9.66 3.57 -5.03
N LYS A 165 -9.04 2.43 -4.66
CA LYS A 165 -9.23 1.81 -3.33
C LYS A 165 -8.05 2.02 -2.37
N ALA A 166 -6.87 2.41 -2.86
CA ALA A 166 -5.70 2.55 -2.01
C ALA A 166 -5.95 3.57 -0.90
N ARG A 167 -5.78 3.12 0.35
CA ARG A 167 -5.70 3.99 1.52
C ARG A 167 -4.27 3.97 2.03
N MET A 168 -3.59 5.11 1.92
CA MET A 168 -2.25 5.26 2.46
C MET A 168 -2.32 5.34 3.98
N GLN A 169 -1.76 4.34 4.66
CA GLN A 169 -1.49 4.42 6.09
C GLN A 169 0.00 4.71 6.29
N VAL A 170 0.30 5.94 6.69
CA VAL A 170 1.67 6.27 7.15
C VAL A 170 1.82 5.68 8.55
N SER A 171 2.56 4.58 8.66
CA SER A 171 2.94 4.04 9.97
C SER A 171 4.05 4.92 10.54
N MET A 172 3.68 5.87 11.39
CA MET A 172 4.66 6.62 12.19
C MET A 172 5.33 5.65 13.17
N PRO A 173 6.68 5.61 13.28
CA PRO A 173 7.33 4.90 14.35
C PRO A 173 6.78 5.41 15.69
N PRO A 174 6.44 4.53 16.64
CA PRO A 174 5.96 4.98 17.93
C PRO A 174 7.02 5.91 18.54
N ALA A 175 6.59 7.09 18.97
CA ALA A 175 7.44 8.02 19.69
C ALA A 175 8.09 7.24 20.84
N GLN A 176 9.43 7.18 20.86
CA GLN A 176 10.17 6.56 21.95
C GLN A 176 9.74 7.28 23.23
N GLN A 177 8.90 6.62 24.02
CA GLN A 177 8.55 7.11 25.34
C GLN A 177 9.87 7.25 26.13
N PRO A 178 10.12 8.38 26.80
CA PRO A 178 11.27 8.50 27.67
C PRO A 178 11.22 7.34 28.68
N PRO A 179 12.38 6.73 29.02
CA PRO A 179 12.40 5.57 29.91
C PRO A 179 11.67 5.94 31.20
N ASN A 180 10.58 5.22 31.46
CA ASN A 180 9.76 5.34 32.64
C ASN A 180 10.68 5.16 33.86
N GLN A 181 11.04 6.26 34.53
CA GLN A 181 11.73 6.18 35.81
C GLN A 181 10.78 5.46 36.76
N GLN A 182 11.09 4.20 37.04
CA GLN A 182 10.39 3.36 38.00
C GLN A 182 10.33 4.11 39.33
N GLN A 183 9.18 4.71 39.63
CA GLN A 183 8.85 5.07 40.99
C GLN A 183 8.71 3.76 41.78
N PRO A 184 9.40 3.62 42.92
CA PRO A 184 9.32 2.40 43.71
C PRO A 184 7.87 2.21 44.20
N ALA A 185 7.31 1.06 43.84
CA ALA A 185 5.98 0.63 44.26
C ALA A 185 5.90 0.59 45.79
N GLN A 186 5.16 1.52 46.38
CA GLN A 186 4.71 1.37 47.77
C GLN A 186 3.69 0.23 47.82
N ALA A 187 4.13 -0.89 48.41
CA ALA A 187 3.27 -2.00 48.76
C ALA A 187 2.20 -1.54 49.75
N GLN A 188 0.95 -1.40 49.29
CA GLN A 188 -0.20 -1.37 50.17
C GLN A 188 -1.00 -2.66 50.00
N GLN A 189 -0.75 -3.58 50.93
CA GLN A 189 -1.63 -4.69 51.27
C GLN A 189 -3.00 -4.12 51.66
N LYS A 190 -4.05 -4.48 50.92
CA LYS A 190 -5.39 -4.63 51.49
C LYS A 190 -6.02 -5.93 51.02
N SER A 191 -6.21 -6.78 52.00
CA SER A 191 -6.88 -8.06 52.05
C SER A 191 -8.40 -7.92 51.94
N GLN A 192 -9.03 -9.00 51.45
CA GLN A 192 -10.41 -9.46 51.68
C GLN A 192 -11.57 -8.71 51.01
N ALA A 193 -12.25 -9.37 50.07
CA ALA A 193 -13.48 -10.14 50.36
C ALA A 193 -14.09 -10.76 49.08
N ARG A 194 -14.39 -12.06 49.12
CA ARG A 194 -15.35 -12.72 48.20
C ARG A 194 -16.76 -12.24 48.52
N PRO A 195 -17.67 -12.25 47.54
CA PRO A 195 -18.80 -13.17 47.66
C PRO A 195 -18.95 -14.12 46.46
N ALA A 196 -19.51 -15.28 46.76
CA ALA A 196 -19.88 -16.34 45.84
C ALA A 196 -21.39 -16.36 45.57
N LEU A 197 -21.80 -17.19 44.61
CA LEU A 197 -23.17 -17.55 44.14
C LEU A 197 -23.80 -16.55 43.15
N ALA A 198 -24.43 -16.94 42.03
CA ALA A 198 -25.14 -18.18 41.72
C ALA A 198 -25.15 -18.52 40.22
N LYS A 199 -25.20 -19.83 39.90
CA LYS A 199 -25.75 -20.37 38.64
C LYS A 199 -27.14 -20.93 38.92
N PRO A 200 -28.03 -20.97 37.91
CA PRO A 200 -28.77 -22.21 37.67
C PRO A 200 -28.57 -22.73 36.24
N LYS A 201 -28.28 -24.04 36.14
CA LYS A 201 -28.51 -24.86 34.95
C LYS A 201 -29.97 -25.34 35.00
N ALA A 202 -30.66 -25.37 33.85
CA ALA A 202 -31.48 -26.49 33.37
C ALA A 202 -32.33 -26.06 32.17
N ALA A 203 -32.01 -26.58 30.98
CA ALA A 203 -32.96 -26.89 29.91
C ALA A 203 -32.19 -27.61 28.78
N GLU A 204 -31.71 -28.81 29.09
CA GLU A 204 -31.26 -29.78 28.10
C GLU A 204 -32.37 -30.84 28.08
N GLN A 205 -33.21 -30.83 27.05
CA GLN A 205 -33.95 -31.97 26.49
C GLN A 205 -35.14 -31.50 25.63
N SER A 206 -34.90 -31.34 24.34
CA SER A 206 -35.88 -31.74 23.32
C SER A 206 -35.13 -32.30 22.11
N ILE A 207 -34.97 -33.63 22.11
CA ILE A 207 -35.22 -34.55 20.98
C ILE A 207 -34.58 -34.11 19.64
N ARG A 208 -33.36 -34.55 19.28
CA ARG A 208 -33.04 -35.86 18.67
C ARG A 208 -34.17 -36.45 17.80
N ALA A 209 -34.30 -35.97 16.57
CA ALA A 209 -34.83 -36.74 15.43
C ALA A 209 -34.52 -36.04 14.09
N ALA A 210 -33.27 -36.11 13.64
CA ALA A 210 -32.88 -36.01 12.22
C ALA A 210 -31.40 -36.41 12.10
N SER A 211 -31.15 -37.70 12.35
CA SER A 211 -29.91 -38.36 12.04
C SER A 211 -29.79 -38.60 10.52
N GLU A 212 -28.55 -38.49 10.04
CA GLU A 212 -27.99 -39.29 8.94
C GLU A 212 -28.35 -38.97 7.48
N ALA A 213 -27.60 -38.03 6.90
CA ALA A 213 -26.83 -38.16 5.65
C ALA A 213 -26.11 -36.81 5.44
N ALA A 214 -24.80 -36.66 5.22
CA ALA A 214 -23.80 -37.56 4.72
C ALA A 214 -22.39 -37.14 5.20
N LYS A 215 -21.48 -38.10 5.08
CA LYS A 215 -20.07 -38.16 5.48
C LYS A 215 -19.15 -37.09 4.86
N SER A 216 -18.03 -36.90 5.58
CA SER A 216 -16.65 -36.61 5.12
C SER A 216 -16.41 -35.28 4.39
N SER A 217 -15.38 -34.49 4.62
CA SER A 217 -14.04 -34.69 5.18
C SER A 217 -13.32 -33.34 5.14
N GLY A 218 -12.37 -33.06 6.05
CA GLY A 218 -11.40 -31.97 5.87
C GLY A 218 -11.05 -31.25 7.16
N GLY A 219 -10.45 -31.97 8.11
CA GLY A 219 -10.05 -31.45 9.41
C GLY A 219 -8.97 -30.38 9.31
N GLY A 220 -9.32 -29.18 9.78
CA GLY A 220 -8.37 -28.16 10.16
C GLY A 220 -7.45 -28.64 11.28
N THR A 221 -6.19 -28.27 11.19
CA THR A 221 -5.17 -28.49 12.22
C THR A 221 -5.59 -27.78 13.51
N MET A 222 -6.16 -28.51 14.46
CA MET A 222 -6.33 -28.02 15.83
C MET A 222 -4.96 -27.93 16.50
N THR A 223 -4.55 -26.71 16.87
CA THR A 223 -3.41 -26.43 17.74
C THR A 223 -3.74 -26.82 19.17
N VAL A 224 -3.61 -28.11 19.52
CA VAL A 224 -3.81 -28.60 20.89
C VAL A 224 -2.62 -28.17 21.77
N GLY A 225 -2.92 -27.57 22.93
CA GLY A 225 -1.92 -27.09 23.88
C GLY A 225 -1.13 -28.22 24.54
N ARG A 226 0.16 -28.01 24.81
CA ARG A 226 1.09 -29.04 25.33
C ARG A 226 0.61 -29.77 26.61
N ASN A 227 -0.20 -29.13 27.45
CA ASN A 227 -0.74 -29.71 28.69
C ASN A 227 -2.21 -30.15 28.62
N GLU A 228 -2.88 -29.98 27.48
CA GLU A 228 -4.30 -30.33 27.30
C GLU A 228 -4.49 -31.84 27.09
N PRO A 229 -5.72 -32.38 27.24
CA PRO A 229 -6.01 -33.78 26.93
C PRO A 229 -5.66 -34.12 25.47
N CYS A 230 -5.00 -35.25 25.27
CA CYS A 230 -4.55 -35.65 23.94
C CYS A 230 -5.75 -36.06 23.07
N PRO A 231 -5.87 -35.54 21.83
CA PRO A 231 -7.03 -35.78 20.97
C PRO A 231 -7.13 -37.23 20.45
N CYS A 232 -6.12 -38.06 20.67
CA CYS A 232 -6.15 -39.50 20.34
C CYS A 232 -7.00 -40.35 21.30
N GLY A 233 -7.66 -39.73 22.30
CA GLY A 233 -8.55 -40.44 23.24
C GLY A 233 -7.83 -41.22 24.34
N SER A 234 -6.51 -41.04 24.51
CA SER A 234 -5.71 -41.79 25.49
C SER A 234 -5.92 -41.38 26.96
N GLY A 235 -6.68 -40.31 27.22
CA GLY A 235 -6.89 -39.75 28.56
C GLY A 235 -5.65 -39.08 29.19
N LYS A 236 -4.51 -39.06 28.49
CA LYS A 236 -3.25 -38.45 28.94
C LYS A 236 -3.10 -37.02 28.40
N LYS A 237 -2.28 -36.19 29.05
CA LYS A 237 -1.90 -34.85 28.53
C LYS A 237 -1.10 -34.99 27.22
N TYR A 238 -1.28 -34.07 26.27
CA TYR A 238 -0.69 -34.12 24.91
C TYR A 238 0.82 -34.35 24.92
N LYS A 239 1.58 -33.63 25.76
CA LYS A 239 3.04 -33.82 25.92
C LYS A 239 3.50 -35.19 26.43
N LYS A 240 2.60 -35.99 26.99
CA LYS A 240 2.88 -37.34 27.51
C LYS A 240 2.28 -38.44 26.60
N CYS A 241 1.84 -38.07 25.40
CA CYS A 241 1.26 -39.00 24.42
C CYS A 241 1.73 -38.60 23.01
N CYS A 242 0.85 -38.15 22.11
CA CYS A 242 1.21 -37.84 20.73
C CYS A 242 2.20 -36.66 20.58
N GLY A 243 2.32 -35.80 21.59
CA GLY A 243 3.31 -34.71 21.65
C GLY A 243 4.57 -35.03 22.44
N ALA A 244 4.78 -36.30 22.83
CA ALA A 244 6.03 -36.76 23.41
C ALA A 244 7.02 -37.09 22.28
N LYS A 245 8.04 -36.24 22.11
CA LYS A 245 9.31 -36.67 21.51
C LYS A 245 10.18 -37.25 22.61
#